data_AF-A0A2D4I9Z4-F1
#
_entry.id   AF-A0A2D4I9Z4-F1
#
_cell.length_a   1.000
_cell.length_b   1.000
_cell.length_c   1.000
_cell.angle_alpha   90.00
_cell.angle_beta   90.00
_cell.angle_gamma   90.00
#
_symmetry.space_group_name_H-M   'P 1'
#
loop_
_entity.id
_entity.type
_entity.pdbx_description
1 polymer ?
#
loop_
_entity_poly.entity_id
_entity_poly.type
_entity_poly.pdbx_seq_one_letter_code
_entity_poly.pdbx_strand_id
1 'polypeptide(L)'
;MTTPPNFPLFQPATKKWMAYLNRFECVLDAANLDDIPSNRKKAYFLSFCGLAVFETETALLAPCTVKLVTWEELQEVLGKHYAPKPSRIARRHAFRRRIQGDGESINDYLAALRSAALQCSFRDQRELDDVLLDQLICGVRDRRLQ
;
A
#
# COMPACT_ATOMS: atom_id res chain seq x y z
N MET A 1 9.81 -16.78 -33.30
CA MET A 1 8.64 -16.43 -32.45
C MET A 1 9.12 -16.42 -31.02
N THR A 2 9.32 -15.25 -30.42
CA THR A 2 9.77 -15.13 -29.03
C THR A 2 8.58 -15.38 -28.11
N THR A 3 8.61 -16.48 -27.37
CA THR A 3 7.61 -16.78 -26.33
C THR A 3 7.64 -15.64 -25.32
N PRO A 4 6.50 -14.96 -25.04
CA PRO A 4 6.50 -13.88 -24.06
C PRO A 4 6.97 -14.43 -22.71
N PRO A 5 7.83 -13.70 -21.98
CA PRO A 5 8.34 -14.13 -20.69
C PRO A 5 7.17 -14.46 -19.74
N ASN A 6 7.26 -15.59 -19.06
CA ASN A 6 6.22 -16.06 -18.15
C ASN A 6 6.13 -15.12 -16.94
N PHE A 7 5.16 -14.21 -16.96
CA PHE A 7 4.88 -13.30 -15.86
C PHE A 7 3.56 -13.68 -15.17
N PRO A 8 3.60 -14.06 -13.88
CA PRO A 8 2.41 -14.52 -13.19
C PRO A 8 1.45 -13.37 -12.94
N LEU A 9 0.14 -13.62 -13.09
CA LEU A 9 -0.93 -12.65 -12.86
C LEU A 9 -0.87 -12.04 -11.45
N PHE A 10 -1.37 -10.80 -11.31
CA PHE A 10 -1.51 -10.17 -10.01
C PHE A 10 -2.59 -10.89 -9.18
N GLN A 11 -2.28 -11.14 -7.91
CA GLN A 11 -3.18 -11.75 -6.95
C GLN A 11 -3.37 -10.79 -5.76
N PRO A 12 -4.43 -9.96 -5.77
CA PRO A 12 -4.64 -8.91 -4.79
C PRO A 12 -4.70 -9.43 -3.34
N ALA A 13 -5.19 -10.66 -3.13
CA ALA A 13 -5.37 -11.25 -1.81
C ALA A 13 -4.05 -11.60 -1.09
N THR A 14 -2.98 -11.84 -1.85
CA THR A 14 -1.74 -12.44 -1.30
C THR A 14 -0.49 -11.60 -1.55
N LYS A 15 -0.49 -10.73 -2.56
CA LYS A 15 0.71 -9.99 -2.99
C LYS A 15 0.50 -8.49 -2.84
N LYS A 16 1.54 -7.81 -2.33
CA LYS A 16 1.58 -6.34 -2.28
C LYS A 16 1.71 -5.78 -3.70
N TRP A 17 0.88 -4.80 -4.05
CA TRP A 17 0.89 -4.14 -5.37
C TRP A 17 2.28 -3.66 -5.81
N MET A 18 3.01 -2.97 -4.92
CA MET A 18 4.36 -2.49 -5.23
C MET A 18 5.35 -3.62 -5.57
N ALA A 19 5.22 -4.78 -4.91
CA ALA A 19 6.07 -5.93 -5.22
C ALA A 19 5.75 -6.52 -6.60
N TYR A 20 4.49 -6.44 -7.04
CA TYR A 20 4.07 -6.85 -8.37
C TYR A 20 4.62 -5.91 -9.45
N LEU A 21 4.49 -4.59 -9.26
CA LEU A 21 5.07 -3.60 -10.17
C LEU A 21 6.59 -3.73 -10.27
N ASN A 22 7.30 -3.89 -9.16
CA ASN A 22 8.75 -4.07 -9.19
C ASN A 22 9.15 -5.33 -9.98
N ARG A 23 8.39 -6.42 -9.86
CA ARG A 23 8.65 -7.63 -10.67
C ARG A 23 8.39 -7.40 -12.15
N PHE A 24 7.41 -6.56 -12.51
CA PHE A 24 7.15 -6.20 -13.90
C PHE A 24 8.32 -5.41 -14.49
N GLU A 25 8.86 -4.44 -13.75
CA GLU A 25 10.10 -3.72 -14.12
C GLU A 25 11.26 -4.71 -14.36
N CYS A 26 11.50 -5.65 -13.44
CA CYS A 26 12.55 -6.66 -13.63
C CYS A 26 12.39 -7.52 -14.90
N VAL A 27 11.15 -7.77 -15.35
CA VAL A 27 10.90 -8.49 -16.61
C VAL A 27 11.23 -7.63 -17.83
N LEU A 28 10.94 -6.33 -17.76
CA LEU A 28 11.34 -5.39 -18.82
C LEU A 28 12.87 -5.32 -18.89
N ASP A 29 13.55 -5.17 -17.77
CA ASP A 29 15.02 -5.15 -17.69
C ASP A 29 15.61 -6.43 -18.29
N ALA A 30 15.13 -7.60 -17.86
CA ALA A 30 15.61 -8.90 -18.34
C ALA A 30 15.38 -9.12 -19.85
N ALA A 31 14.39 -8.44 -20.42
CA ALA A 31 14.07 -8.48 -21.84
C ALA A 31 14.76 -7.36 -22.66
N ASN A 32 15.57 -6.50 -22.04
CA ASN A 32 16.13 -5.27 -22.61
C ASN A 32 15.02 -4.35 -23.17
N LEU A 33 13.96 -4.18 -22.38
CA LEU A 33 12.78 -3.36 -22.68
C LEU A 33 12.57 -2.24 -21.64
N ASP A 34 13.61 -1.89 -20.89
CA ASP A 34 13.62 -0.86 -19.86
C ASP A 34 13.46 0.56 -20.45
N ASP A 35 14.03 0.81 -21.63
CA ASP A 35 13.99 2.11 -22.33
C ASP A 35 12.89 2.21 -23.41
N ILE A 36 11.83 1.40 -23.31
CA ILE A 36 10.71 1.50 -24.25
C ILE A 36 9.82 2.72 -23.92
N PRO A 37 9.17 3.32 -24.93
CA PRO A 37 8.28 4.45 -24.66
C PRO A 37 7.09 4.02 -23.78
N SER A 38 6.60 4.95 -22.94
CA SER A 38 5.56 4.69 -21.93
C SER A 38 4.29 4.02 -22.49
N ASN A 39 3.91 4.31 -23.73
CA ASN A 39 2.76 3.67 -24.38
C ASN A 39 2.97 2.16 -24.59
N ARG A 40 4.19 1.73 -24.92
CA ARG A 40 4.55 0.33 -25.12
C ARG A 40 4.70 -0.38 -23.78
N LYS A 41 5.27 0.28 -22.78
CA LYS A 41 5.32 -0.19 -21.39
C LYS A 41 3.93 -0.48 -20.84
N LYS A 42 3.00 0.46 -21.04
CA LYS A 42 1.57 0.29 -20.73
C LYS A 42 0.99 -0.93 -21.44
N ALA A 43 1.18 -1.06 -22.75
CA ALA A 43 0.64 -2.19 -23.51
C ALA A 43 1.16 -3.56 -23.01
N TYR A 44 2.44 -3.66 -22.67
CA TYR A 44 2.99 -4.87 -22.05
C TYR A 44 2.32 -5.15 -20.71
N PHE A 45 2.24 -4.15 -19.82
CA PHE A 45 1.61 -4.32 -18.52
C PHE A 45 0.18 -4.86 -18.64
N LEU A 46 -0.63 -4.27 -19.54
CA LEU A 46 -2.01 -4.70 -19.79
C LEU A 46 -2.12 -6.12 -20.34
N SER A 47 -1.09 -6.58 -21.07
CA SER A 47 -1.02 -7.96 -21.57
C SER A 47 -0.73 -8.97 -20.47
N PHE A 48 -0.14 -8.52 -19.35
CA PHE A 48 0.34 -9.34 -18.26
C PHE A 48 -0.49 -9.24 -16.97
N CYS A 49 -1.23 -8.14 -16.77
CA CYS A 49 -1.96 -7.86 -15.53
C CYS A 49 -3.11 -8.83 -15.24
N GLY A 50 -3.61 -9.49 -16.28
CA GLY A 50 -4.75 -10.41 -16.20
C GLY A 50 -6.09 -9.68 -16.20
N LEU A 51 -7.15 -10.46 -16.45
CA LEU A 51 -8.50 -9.94 -16.65
C LEU A 51 -9.02 -9.14 -15.45
N ALA A 52 -8.81 -9.63 -14.22
CA ALA A 52 -9.32 -8.97 -13.02
C ALA A 52 -8.74 -7.54 -12.83
N VAL A 53 -7.44 -7.36 -13.09
CA VAL A 53 -6.81 -6.02 -13.01
C VAL A 53 -7.30 -5.14 -14.16
N PHE A 54 -7.43 -5.71 -15.37
CA PHE A 54 -7.92 -5.01 -16.55
C PHE A 54 -9.37 -4.51 -16.40
N GLU A 55 -10.25 -5.31 -15.79
CA GLU A 55 -11.62 -4.90 -15.46
C GLU A 55 -11.63 -3.80 -14.39
N THR A 56 -10.76 -3.92 -13.38
CA THR A 56 -10.64 -2.95 -12.30
C THR A 56 -10.19 -1.59 -12.82
N GLU A 57 -9.14 -1.51 -13.64
CA GLU A 57 -8.72 -0.23 -14.25
C GLU A 57 -9.81 0.34 -15.16
N THR A 58 -10.52 -0.49 -15.93
CA THR A 58 -11.58 -0.02 -16.83
C THR A 58 -12.70 0.64 -16.04
N ALA A 59 -13.09 0.03 -14.91
CA ALA A 59 -14.07 0.59 -14.00
C ALA A 59 -13.57 1.89 -13.32
N LEU A 60 -12.29 1.95 -12.93
CA LEU A 60 -11.71 3.13 -12.27
C LEU A 60 -11.46 4.31 -13.22
N LEU A 61 -11.27 4.05 -14.51
CA LEU A 61 -11.00 5.07 -15.52
C LEU A 61 -12.27 5.62 -16.18
N ALA A 62 -13.42 4.98 -16.00
CA ALA A 62 -14.68 5.44 -16.59
C ALA A 62 -14.98 6.91 -16.20
N PRO A 63 -15.44 7.76 -17.14
CA PRO A 63 -15.87 7.46 -18.52
C PRO A 63 -14.74 7.42 -19.57
N CYS A 64 -13.48 7.62 -19.17
CA CYS A 64 -12.33 7.56 -20.06
C CYS A 64 -11.91 6.12 -20.36
N THR A 65 -11.13 5.92 -21.43
CA THR A 65 -10.60 4.60 -21.80
C THR A 65 -9.11 4.50 -21.46
N VAL A 66 -8.63 3.29 -21.14
CA VAL A 66 -7.21 3.03 -20.86
C VAL A 66 -6.27 3.44 -22.01
N LYS A 67 -6.79 3.54 -23.24
CA LYS A 67 -6.02 4.01 -24.40
C LYS A 67 -5.64 5.48 -24.28
N LEU A 68 -6.49 6.30 -23.65
CA LEU A 68 -6.34 7.75 -23.55
C LEU A 68 -5.46 8.20 -22.38
N VAL A 69 -5.26 7.35 -21.36
CA VAL A 69 -4.43 7.68 -20.20
C VAL A 69 -2.97 7.32 -20.41
N THR A 70 -2.06 8.01 -19.73
CA THR A 70 -0.64 7.69 -19.75
C THR A 70 -0.32 6.46 -18.88
N TRP A 71 0.93 5.99 -18.95
CA TRP A 71 1.40 4.91 -18.08
C TRP A 71 1.39 5.36 -16.61
N GLU A 72 1.79 6.60 -16.38
CA GLU A 72 1.93 7.21 -15.07
C GLU A 72 0.55 7.38 -14.40
N GLU A 73 -0.45 7.85 -15.16
CA GLU A 73 -1.84 7.95 -14.71
C GLU A 73 -2.42 6.57 -14.37
N LEU A 74 -2.13 5.56 -15.19
CA LEU A 74 -2.57 4.18 -14.93
C LEU A 74 -1.97 3.63 -13.63
N GLN A 75 -0.66 3.81 -13.43
CA GLN A 75 0.02 3.41 -12.20
C GLN A 75 -0.53 4.12 -10.97
N GLU A 76 -0.87 5.41 -11.09
CA GLU A 76 -1.48 6.19 -10.01
C GLU A 76 -2.85 5.64 -9.63
N VAL A 77 -3.73 5.42 -10.61
CA VAL A 77 -5.10 4.92 -10.40
C VAL A 77 -5.08 3.53 -9.75
N LEU A 78 -4.30 2.60 -10.31
CA LEU A 78 -4.19 1.26 -9.77
C LEU A 78 -3.45 1.23 -8.43
N GLY A 79 -2.45 2.11 -8.23
CA GLY A 79 -1.76 2.28 -6.97
C GLY A 79 -2.68 2.77 -5.85
N LYS A 80 -3.57 3.72 -6.12
CA LYS A 80 -4.59 4.18 -5.17
C LYS A 80 -5.57 3.05 -4.79
N HIS A 81 -5.86 2.13 -5.71
CA HIS A 81 -6.79 1.03 -5.48
C HIS A 81 -6.16 -0.16 -4.74
N TYR A 82 -5.00 -0.65 -5.20
CA TYR A 82 -4.35 -1.85 -4.65
C TYR A 82 -3.31 -1.58 -3.57
N ALA A 83 -2.81 -0.35 -3.47
CA ALA A 83 -1.95 0.10 -2.37
C ALA A 83 -2.48 1.43 -1.81
N PRO A 84 -3.75 1.48 -1.35
CA PRO A 84 -4.30 2.69 -0.78
C PRO A 84 -3.41 3.11 0.38
N LYS A 85 -2.88 4.34 0.34
CA LYS A 85 -2.26 4.93 1.53
C LYS A 85 -3.34 4.88 2.62
N PRO A 86 -3.11 4.17 3.75
CA PRO A 86 -4.15 4.05 4.76
C PRO A 86 -4.52 5.47 5.21
N SER A 87 -5.82 5.78 5.17
CA SER A 87 -6.28 7.13 5.46
C SER A 87 -5.85 7.54 6.88
N ARG A 88 -5.69 8.85 7.11
CA ARG A 88 -5.41 9.39 8.45
C ARG A 88 -6.38 8.81 9.50
N ILE A 89 -7.65 8.65 9.12
CA ILE A 89 -8.69 8.06 9.95
C ILE A 89 -8.42 6.59 10.24
N ALA A 90 -8.10 5.78 9.23
CA ALA A 90 -7.79 4.36 9.40
C ALA A 90 -6.56 4.15 10.30
N ARG A 91 -5.52 4.97 10.16
CA ARG A 91 -4.30 4.86 10.99
C ARG A 91 -4.54 5.32 12.42
N ARG A 92 -5.28 6.42 12.61
CA ARG A 92 -5.73 6.84 13.95
C ARG A 92 -6.62 5.78 14.60
N HIS A 93 -7.51 5.14 13.85
CA HIS A 93 -8.34 4.05 14.35
C HIS A 93 -7.49 2.82 14.76
N ALA A 94 -6.51 2.42 13.95
CA ALA A 94 -5.58 1.34 14.30
C ALA A 94 -4.75 1.66 15.55
N PHE A 95 -4.24 2.89 15.64
CA PHE A 95 -3.55 3.40 16.83
C PHE A 95 -4.44 3.32 18.08
N ARG A 96 -5.69 3.81 18.00
CA ARG A 96 -6.65 3.79 19.12
C ARG A 96 -7.08 2.38 19.55
N ARG A 97 -6.99 1.39 18.67
CA ARG A 97 -7.28 -0.02 18.98
C ARG A 97 -6.08 -0.80 19.48
N ARG A 98 -4.88 -0.20 19.47
CA ARG A 98 -3.68 -0.87 19.96
C ARG A 98 -3.76 -0.93 21.48
N ILE A 99 -3.77 -2.16 22.01
CA ILE A 99 -3.73 -2.50 23.44
C ILE A 99 -2.50 -3.36 23.69
N GLN A 100 -1.92 -3.31 24.89
CA GLN A 100 -0.77 -4.13 25.26
C GLN A 100 -1.09 -5.62 25.11
N GLY A 101 -0.21 -6.36 24.44
CA GLY A 101 -0.34 -7.79 24.22
C GLY A 101 -0.10 -8.63 25.49
N ASP A 102 -0.51 -9.89 25.48
CA ASP A 102 -0.17 -10.82 26.55
C ASP A 102 1.34 -11.07 26.61
N GLY A 103 1.94 -10.80 27.77
CA GLY A 103 3.40 -10.89 27.97
C GLY A 103 4.23 -9.79 27.31
N GLU A 104 3.60 -8.81 26.65
CA GLU A 104 4.30 -7.67 26.06
C GLU A 104 4.78 -6.72 27.16
N SER A 105 6.06 -6.32 27.13
CA SER A 105 6.59 -5.34 28.08
C SER A 105 6.01 -3.94 27.82
N ILE A 106 5.98 -3.08 28.84
CA ILE A 106 5.50 -1.69 28.67
C ILE A 106 6.35 -0.94 27.64
N ASN A 107 7.66 -1.20 27.60
CA ASN A 107 8.58 -0.56 26.65
C ASN A 107 8.29 -0.99 25.20
N ASP A 108 8.02 -2.28 24.98
CA ASP A 108 7.67 -2.80 23.64
C ASP A 108 6.32 -2.26 23.19
N TYR A 109 5.35 -2.18 24.11
CA TYR A 109 4.06 -1.58 23.85
C TYR A 109 4.18 -0.09 23.46
N LEU A 110 4.97 0.69 24.21
CA LEU A 110 5.23 2.09 23.93
C LEU A 110 5.93 2.28 22.58
N ALA A 111 6.91 1.42 22.25
CA ALA A 111 7.58 1.44 20.96
C ALA A 111 6.59 1.15 19.81
N ALA A 112 5.70 0.18 20.00
CA ALA A 112 4.66 -0.15 19.01
C ALA A 112 3.64 0.99 18.84
N LEU A 113 3.22 1.65 19.94
CA LEU A 113 2.36 2.83 19.88
C LEU A 113 3.01 3.97 19.10
N ARG A 114 4.29 4.28 19.39
CA ARG A 114 5.06 5.28 18.65
C ARG A 114 5.15 4.94 17.16
N SER A 115 5.41 3.68 16.82
CA SER A 115 5.45 3.21 15.43
C SER A 115 4.11 3.41 14.71
N ALA A 116 2.99 3.06 15.36
CA ALA A 116 1.65 3.29 14.81
C ALA A 116 1.32 4.79 14.65
N ALA A 117 1.83 5.63 15.55
CA ALA A 117 1.60 7.06 15.57
C ALA A 117 2.32 7.83 14.44
N LEU A 118 3.49 7.36 13.98
CA LEU A 118 4.28 8.00 12.88
C LEU A 118 3.45 8.30 11.63
N GLN A 119 2.46 7.46 11.41
CA GLN A 119 1.67 7.43 10.21
C GLN A 119 0.30 8.14 10.40
N CYS A 120 0.00 8.67 11.59
CA CYS A 120 -1.28 9.27 11.94
C CYS A 120 -1.41 10.78 11.66
N SER A 121 -0.35 11.42 11.15
CA SER A 121 -0.31 12.86 10.83
C SER A 121 -0.79 13.74 11.99
N PHE A 122 -0.17 13.59 13.16
CA PHE A 122 -0.35 14.53 14.29
C PHE A 122 0.33 15.87 13.95
N ARG A 123 -0.22 16.99 14.43
CA ARG A 123 0.19 18.34 14.00
C ARG A 123 1.58 18.72 14.50
N ASP A 124 1.89 18.36 15.73
CA ASP A 124 3.15 18.67 16.38
C ASP A 124 3.51 17.61 17.43
N GLN A 125 4.71 17.74 18.00
CA GLN A 125 5.23 16.81 19.01
C GLN A 125 4.36 16.80 20.28
N ARG A 126 3.72 17.93 20.62
CA ARG A 126 2.87 18.03 21.80
C ARG A 126 1.58 17.23 21.62
N GLU A 127 0.89 17.38 20.48
CA GLU A 127 -0.28 16.55 20.14
C GLU A 127 0.11 15.06 20.16
N LEU A 128 1.28 14.72 19.61
CA LEU A 128 1.79 13.34 19.60
C LEU A 128 2.04 12.80 21.02
N ASP A 129 2.67 13.57 21.89
CA ASP A 129 2.97 13.14 23.26
C ASP A 129 1.67 12.98 24.08
N ASP A 130 0.74 13.92 23.96
CA ASP A 130 -0.57 13.87 24.64
C ASP A 130 -1.36 12.61 24.23
N VAL A 131 -1.49 12.34 22.92
CA VAL A 131 -2.23 11.16 22.45
C VAL A 131 -1.53 9.84 22.74
N LEU A 132 -0.19 9.83 22.78
CA LEU A 132 0.58 8.64 23.18
C LEU A 132 0.34 8.31 24.65
N LEU A 133 0.34 9.32 25.53
CA LEU A 133 0.07 9.15 26.95
C LEU A 133 -1.37 8.64 27.17
N ASP A 134 -2.36 9.27 26.53
CA ASP A 134 -3.76 8.82 26.60
C ASP A 134 -3.90 7.36 26.17
N GLN A 135 -3.30 6.99 25.05
CA GLN A 135 -3.40 5.63 24.52
C GLN A 135 -2.60 4.61 25.35
N LEU A 136 -1.48 5.02 25.93
CA LEU A 136 -0.69 4.19 26.84
C LEU A 136 -1.53 3.83 28.06
N ILE A 137 -2.14 4.82 28.71
CA ILE A 137 -3.00 4.64 29.89
C ILE A 137 -4.23 3.79 29.53
N CYS A 138 -4.96 4.14 28.46
CA CYS A 138 -6.17 3.40 28.09
C CYS A 138 -5.91 1.96 27.61
N GLY A 139 -4.73 1.67 27.08
CA GLY A 139 -4.43 0.38 26.45
C GLY A 139 -3.47 -0.52 27.23
N VAL A 140 -2.91 -0.07 28.36
CA VAL A 140 -2.13 -0.93 29.26
C VAL A 140 -3.03 -1.99 29.89
N ARG A 141 -2.52 -3.20 30.13
CA ARG A 141 -3.33 -4.27 30.75
C ARG A 141 -3.42 -4.18 32.26
N ASP A 142 -2.45 -3.53 32.89
CA ASP A 142 -2.42 -3.37 34.34
C ASP A 142 -3.50 -2.37 34.78
N ARG A 143 -4.53 -2.89 35.47
CA ARG A 143 -5.65 -2.09 35.98
C ARG A 143 -5.26 -1.07 37.05
N ARG A 144 -4.05 -1.15 37.63
CA ARG A 144 -3.56 -0.14 38.58
C ARG A 144 -2.99 1.09 37.88
N LEU A 145 -2.66 0.95 36.60
CA LEU A 145 -2.11 2.01 35.75
C LEU A 145 -3.16 2.63 34.81
N GLN A 146 -4.37 2.09 34.79
CA GLN A 146 -5.57 2.67 34.15
C GLN A 146 -6.29 3.58 35.13
#